data_AF-J2TCN8-F1
#
_entry.id   AF-J2TCN8-F1
#
_cell.length_a   1.000
_cell.length_b   1.000
_cell.length_c   1.000
_cell.angle_alpha   90.00
_cell.angle_beta   90.00
_cell.angle_gamma   90.00
#
_symmetry.space_group_name_H-M   'P 1'
#
loop_
_entity.id
_entity.type
_entity.pdbx_description
1 polymer ?
#
loop_
_entity_poly.entity_id
_entity_poly.type
_entity_poly.pdbx_seq_one_letter_code
_entity_poly.pdbx_strand_id
1 'polypeptide(L)'
;MTKLLNRLKIFLGQKTAPPPAPTERVVDTVPLIEVNRIPSQAEENLAWLPINSEPEVFVSLMPPACPDLRLVDTHLLQRYRLFVTENDPIRAASESMINRDEASQLARYLFEQGTDLGYCRGTDYSLEIYWLMQCAAIVSLLGCGRQSEQFLFYKKHVDYYHHFPLSREQVQMFYEYVDLYSKASVEDGGKH
;
A
#
# COMPACT_ATOMS: atom_id res chain seq x y z
N MET A 1 62.86 41.64 -14.17
CA MET A 1 63.27 40.22 -14.14
C MET A 1 62.12 39.39 -14.71
N THR A 2 62.12 39.11 -16.03
CA THR A 2 62.59 37.84 -16.68
C THR A 2 61.66 36.66 -16.37
N LYS A 3 61.10 35.84 -17.27
CA LYS A 3 61.08 35.59 -18.75
C LYS A 3 59.82 34.69 -18.94
N LEU A 4 58.88 34.95 -19.86
CA LEU A 4 58.82 34.43 -21.25
C LEU A 4 59.15 32.93 -21.42
N LEU A 5 58.19 32.17 -21.98
CA LEU A 5 58.30 31.15 -23.08
C LEU A 5 57.09 30.18 -22.99
N ASN A 6 56.06 30.30 -23.85
CA ASN A 6 55.91 29.64 -25.15
C ASN A 6 56.13 28.12 -25.16
N ARG A 7 55.10 27.34 -25.60
CA ARG A 7 55.14 26.60 -26.89
C ARG A 7 53.84 25.87 -27.23
N LEU A 8 53.23 26.31 -28.33
CA LEU A 8 52.41 25.51 -29.25
C LEU A 8 53.27 24.43 -29.95
N LYS A 9 52.67 23.29 -30.35
CA LYS A 9 52.41 22.96 -31.78
C LYS A 9 51.93 21.52 -32.01
N ILE A 10 50.86 21.47 -32.80
CA ILE A 10 50.36 20.41 -33.67
C ILE A 10 51.43 20.00 -34.70
N PHE A 11 51.54 18.73 -35.09
CA PHE A 11 51.93 18.26 -36.44
C PHE A 11 51.49 16.76 -36.58
N LEU A 12 50.44 16.43 -37.34
CA LEU A 12 50.39 16.12 -38.80
C LEU A 12 50.91 14.71 -39.18
N GLY A 13 50.05 13.91 -39.83
CA GLY A 13 50.43 13.18 -41.05
C GLY A 13 50.39 11.63 -41.07
N GLN A 14 49.30 11.09 -41.64
CA GLN A 14 49.20 10.08 -42.73
C GLN A 14 50.21 8.89 -42.78
N LYS A 15 49.77 7.63 -42.61
CA LYS A 15 49.20 6.65 -43.60
C LYS A 15 50.24 5.98 -44.54
N THR A 16 50.48 4.66 -44.36
CA THR A 16 50.42 3.58 -45.39
C THR A 16 50.68 2.17 -44.77
N ALA A 17 50.10 1.13 -45.40
CA ALA A 17 49.86 -0.26 -44.95
C ALA A 17 50.89 -1.30 -45.53
N PRO A 18 50.61 -2.63 -45.71
CA PRO A 18 50.27 -3.80 -44.83
C PRO A 18 51.27 -5.02 -45.03
N PRO A 19 50.88 -6.33 -45.01
CA PRO A 19 50.86 -7.38 -43.94
C PRO A 19 51.92 -8.53 -44.18
N PRO A 20 51.95 -9.74 -43.52
CA PRO A 20 50.91 -10.82 -43.51
C PRO A 20 50.75 -11.64 -42.19
N ALA A 21 49.70 -12.47 -42.13
CA ALA A 21 49.44 -13.59 -41.20
C ALA A 21 50.10 -14.91 -41.74
N PRO A 22 49.79 -16.17 -41.32
CA PRO A 22 48.98 -16.74 -40.21
C PRO A 22 49.60 -18.01 -39.52
N THR A 23 49.01 -18.54 -38.43
CA THR A 23 48.73 -19.98 -38.06
C THR A 23 48.50 -20.10 -36.54
N GLU A 24 47.28 -20.37 -36.08
CA GLU A 24 46.67 -21.69 -35.84
C GLU A 24 47.03 -22.28 -34.45
N ARG A 25 46.05 -22.34 -33.52
CA ARG A 25 45.55 -23.59 -32.91
C ARG A 25 44.51 -23.35 -31.81
N VAL A 26 43.57 -24.30 -31.83
CA VAL A 26 42.36 -24.51 -31.04
C VAL A 26 42.69 -25.00 -29.62
N VAL A 27 41.83 -24.69 -28.64
CA VAL A 27 41.17 -25.61 -27.67
C VAL A 27 40.67 -24.82 -26.44
N ASP A 28 39.45 -25.19 -26.04
CA ASP A 28 38.61 -24.81 -24.90
C ASP A 28 39.30 -24.39 -23.60
N THR A 29 38.68 -23.49 -22.82
CA THR A 29 37.94 -23.76 -21.55
C THR A 29 37.54 -22.41 -20.90
N VAL A 30 36.30 -22.30 -20.39
CA VAL A 30 35.72 -21.15 -19.67
C VAL A 30 36.47 -20.90 -18.33
N PRO A 31 36.61 -19.65 -17.85
CA PRO A 31 35.72 -19.17 -16.78
C PRO A 31 35.16 -17.75 -17.02
N LEU A 32 33.92 -17.54 -16.57
CA LEU A 32 33.39 -16.23 -16.18
C LEU A 32 34.43 -15.54 -15.28
N ILE A 33 35.22 -14.62 -15.83
CA ILE A 33 35.93 -13.64 -15.02
C ILE A 33 34.94 -12.51 -14.85
N GLU A 34 34.36 -12.45 -13.67
CA GLU A 34 33.76 -11.27 -13.09
C GLU A 34 34.79 -10.14 -13.21
N VAL A 35 34.69 -9.39 -14.31
CA VAL A 35 35.53 -8.22 -14.53
C VAL A 35 35.16 -7.27 -13.42
N ASN A 36 36.05 -7.15 -12.43
CA ASN A 36 36.08 -6.04 -11.47
C ASN A 36 36.09 -4.75 -12.29
N ARG A 37 34.88 -4.26 -12.59
CA ARG A 37 34.67 -3.05 -13.35
C ARG A 37 35.04 -1.94 -12.39
N ILE A 38 36.18 -1.30 -12.64
CA ILE A 38 36.57 -0.10 -11.91
C ILE A 38 35.47 0.93 -12.21
N PRO A 39 34.76 1.44 -11.19
CA PRO A 39 33.71 2.42 -11.42
C PRO A 39 34.32 3.62 -12.14
N SER A 40 33.63 4.08 -13.17
CA SER A 40 34.01 5.31 -13.87
C SER A 40 34.01 6.48 -12.88
N GLN A 41 34.79 7.52 -13.18
CA GLN A 41 34.84 8.72 -12.33
C GLN A 41 33.46 9.36 -12.11
N ALA A 42 32.54 9.20 -13.07
CA ALA A 42 31.15 9.60 -12.90
C ALA A 42 30.39 8.75 -11.88
N GLU A 43 30.62 7.43 -11.86
CA GLU A 43 29.99 6.51 -10.90
C GLU A 43 30.55 6.73 -9.48
N GLU A 44 31.85 6.97 -9.31
CA GLU A 44 32.43 7.34 -8.01
C GLU A 44 31.88 8.68 -7.49
N ASN A 45 31.71 9.65 -8.39
CA ASN A 45 31.11 10.95 -8.08
C ASN A 45 29.60 10.88 -7.80
N LEU A 46 28.93 9.77 -8.05
CA LEU A 46 27.51 9.57 -7.76
C LEU A 46 27.28 8.56 -6.63
N ALA A 47 28.31 7.81 -6.22
CA ALA A 47 28.23 6.79 -5.18
C ALA A 47 27.90 7.34 -3.78
N TRP A 48 28.14 8.63 -3.55
CA TRP A 48 27.79 9.32 -2.30
C TRP A 48 26.38 9.93 -2.31
N LEU A 49 25.72 9.95 -3.47
CA LEU A 49 24.33 10.41 -3.53
C LEU A 49 23.46 9.34 -2.88
N PRO A 50 22.51 9.73 -2.02
CA PRO A 50 21.49 8.81 -1.55
C PRO A 50 20.81 8.21 -2.78
N ILE A 51 20.91 6.88 -2.94
CA ILE A 51 20.07 6.17 -3.87
C ILE A 51 18.65 6.42 -3.37
N ASN A 52 17.83 7.13 -4.14
CA ASN A 52 16.39 7.15 -3.94
C ASN A 52 15.91 5.71 -4.19
N SER A 53 16.05 4.86 -3.17
CA SER A 53 15.24 3.66 -3.09
C SER A 53 13.81 4.14 -3.21
N GLU A 54 13.06 3.63 -4.19
CA GLU A 54 11.61 3.81 -4.18
C GLU A 54 11.14 3.49 -2.76
N PRO A 55 10.33 4.36 -2.12
CA PRO A 55 9.85 4.06 -0.78
C PRO A 55 9.23 2.67 -0.86
N GLU A 56 9.79 1.70 -0.14
CA GLU A 56 9.13 0.43 0.07
C GLU A 56 7.75 0.80 0.57
N VAL A 57 6.74 0.58 -0.27
CA VAL A 57 5.37 1.00 -0.04
C VAL A 57 4.83 0.07 1.05
N PHE A 58 5.26 0.29 2.29
CA PHE A 58 4.59 -0.21 3.48
C PHE A 58 3.32 0.58 3.65
N VAL A 59 2.38 0.39 2.72
CA VAL A 59 1.00 0.78 2.93
C VAL A 59 0.41 -0.29 3.85
N SER A 60 0.79 -0.20 5.13
CA SER A 60 -0.06 -0.67 6.21
C SER A 60 -1.28 0.25 6.17
N LEU A 61 -2.22 -0.04 5.26
CA LEU A 61 -3.42 0.76 5.11
C LEU A 61 -4.24 0.55 6.39
N MET A 62 -4.27 1.56 7.24
CA MET A 62 -5.10 1.51 8.43
C MET A 62 -6.57 1.34 8.04
N PRO A 63 -7.39 0.68 8.88
CA PRO A 63 -8.81 0.62 8.66
C PRO A 63 -9.37 2.05 8.48
N PRO A 64 -10.34 2.23 7.55
CA PRO A 64 -10.93 3.53 7.28
C PRO A 64 -11.38 4.23 8.57
N ALA A 65 -11.12 5.54 8.65
CA ALA A 65 -11.34 6.32 9.86
C ALA A 65 -12.82 6.28 10.31
N CYS A 66 -13.04 6.24 11.64
CA CYS A 66 -14.34 6.42 12.28
C CYS A 66 -14.19 7.59 13.27
N PRO A 67 -14.49 8.85 12.85
CA PRO A 67 -14.30 10.02 13.70
C PRO A 67 -15.23 9.98 14.92
N ASP A 68 -14.99 10.85 15.90
CA ASP A 68 -15.96 11.04 16.98
C ASP A 68 -17.26 11.63 16.41
N LEU A 69 -18.36 10.89 16.56
CA LEU A 69 -19.67 11.29 16.07
C LEU A 69 -20.45 11.92 17.22
N ARG A 70 -20.91 13.16 17.03
CA ARG A 70 -21.52 13.96 18.12
C ARG A 70 -22.88 13.41 18.55
N LEU A 71 -23.55 12.67 17.67
CA LEU A 71 -24.91 12.19 17.86
C LEU A 71 -24.97 10.70 18.23
N VAL A 72 -23.81 10.06 18.37
CA VAL A 72 -23.71 8.62 18.66
C VAL A 72 -23.12 8.43 20.05
N ASP A 73 -23.57 7.38 20.73
CA ASP A 73 -23.01 6.96 22.00
C ASP A 73 -21.49 6.72 21.89
N THR A 74 -20.73 7.39 22.76
CA THR A 74 -19.27 7.29 22.81
C THR A 74 -18.82 5.87 23.18
N HIS A 75 -19.60 5.16 23.99
CA HIS A 75 -19.29 3.79 24.37
C HIS A 75 -19.40 2.83 23.18
N LEU A 76 -20.39 3.04 22.29
CA LEU A 76 -20.52 2.27 21.05
C LEU A 76 -19.29 2.46 20.14
N LEU A 77 -18.85 3.70 19.93
CA LEU A 77 -17.66 3.99 19.13
C LEU A 77 -16.38 3.43 19.78
N GLN A 78 -16.29 3.43 21.10
CA GLN A 78 -15.19 2.80 21.82
C GLN A 78 -15.16 1.29 21.59
N ARG A 79 -16.31 0.60 21.68
CA ARG A 79 -16.41 -0.84 21.37
C ARG A 79 -15.97 -1.15 19.94
N TYR A 80 -16.39 -0.33 18.98
CA TYR A 80 -15.93 -0.43 17.59
C TYR A 80 -14.40 -0.32 17.48
N ARG A 81 -13.80 0.71 18.10
CA ARG A 81 -12.35 0.95 18.02
C ARG A 81 -11.54 -0.19 18.63
N LEU A 82 -11.98 -0.72 19.77
CA LEU A 82 -11.36 -1.88 20.40
C LEU A 82 -11.45 -3.11 19.49
N PHE A 83 -12.65 -3.40 18.99
CA PHE A 83 -12.87 -4.53 18.08
C PHE A 83 -11.98 -4.46 16.84
N VAL A 84 -11.90 -3.31 16.18
CA VAL A 84 -11.05 -3.16 14.98
C VAL A 84 -9.58 -3.27 15.33
N THR A 85 -9.13 -2.69 16.45
CA THR A 85 -7.71 -2.76 16.85
C THR A 85 -7.27 -4.19 17.17
N GLU A 86 -8.14 -4.98 17.78
CA GLU A 86 -7.86 -6.37 18.15
C GLU A 86 -7.91 -7.35 16.98
N ASN A 87 -8.68 -7.04 15.93
CA ASN A 87 -9.00 -7.99 14.85
C ASN A 87 -8.58 -7.52 13.45
N ASP A 88 -7.87 -6.40 13.35
CA ASP A 88 -7.25 -5.95 12.11
C ASP A 88 -6.07 -6.86 11.76
N PRO A 89 -6.12 -7.63 10.66
CA PRO A 89 -5.09 -8.61 10.31
C PRO A 89 -3.73 -7.96 10.03
N ILE A 90 -3.70 -6.66 9.73
CA ILE A 90 -2.45 -5.92 9.49
C ILE A 90 -1.72 -5.65 10.81
N ARG A 91 -2.45 -5.59 11.94
CA ARG A 91 -1.92 -5.22 13.27
C ARG A 91 -2.02 -6.33 14.30
N ALA A 92 -2.79 -7.38 14.04
CA ALA A 92 -3.02 -8.47 14.97
C ALA A 92 -1.71 -9.25 15.20
N ALA A 93 -1.23 -9.22 16.46
CA ALA A 93 -0.04 -9.94 16.88
C ALA A 93 -0.31 -11.43 17.21
N SER A 94 -1.58 -11.85 17.20
CA SER A 94 -2.03 -13.21 17.51
C SER A 94 -3.31 -13.51 16.73
N GLU A 95 -3.52 -14.78 16.36
CA GLU A 95 -4.81 -15.29 15.90
C GLU A 95 -5.83 -15.19 17.05
N SER A 96 -6.49 -14.04 17.19
CA SER A 96 -7.66 -13.93 18.05
C SER A 96 -8.80 -14.71 17.39
N MET A 97 -9.38 -15.66 18.12
CA MET A 97 -10.60 -16.33 17.66
C MET A 97 -11.75 -15.32 17.73
N ILE A 98 -12.09 -14.72 16.59
CA ILE A 98 -13.15 -13.70 16.54
C ILE A 98 -14.49 -14.34 16.89
N ASN A 99 -15.14 -13.81 17.93
CA ASN A 99 -16.52 -14.20 18.25
C ASN A 99 -17.47 -13.61 17.21
N ARG A 100 -17.92 -14.46 16.28
CA ARG A 100 -18.81 -14.06 15.17
C ARG A 100 -20.13 -13.47 15.66
N ASP A 101 -20.69 -13.97 16.76
CA ASP A 101 -21.96 -13.47 17.28
C ASP A 101 -21.81 -12.07 17.86
N GLU A 102 -20.71 -11.82 18.57
CA GLU A 102 -20.40 -10.49 19.10
C GLU A 102 -20.14 -9.48 17.97
N ALA A 103 -19.36 -9.87 16.97
CA ALA A 103 -19.12 -9.05 15.78
C ALA A 103 -20.43 -8.74 15.05
N SER A 104 -21.29 -9.75 14.87
CA SER A 104 -22.58 -9.59 14.20
C SER A 104 -23.51 -8.63 14.96
N GLN A 105 -23.54 -8.72 16.29
CA GLN A 105 -24.33 -7.84 17.15
C GLN A 105 -23.80 -6.40 17.11
N LEU A 106 -22.48 -6.21 17.19
CA LEU A 106 -21.87 -4.89 17.14
C LEU A 106 -22.12 -4.21 15.77
N ALA A 107 -21.93 -4.95 14.68
CA ALA A 107 -22.18 -4.44 13.34
C ALA A 107 -23.65 -4.04 13.15
N ARG A 108 -24.58 -4.88 13.64
CA ARG A 108 -26.02 -4.56 13.62
C ARG A 108 -26.34 -3.31 14.42
N TYR A 109 -25.77 -3.16 15.61
CA TYR A 109 -26.08 -1.99 16.44
C TYR A 109 -25.54 -0.68 15.84
N LEU A 110 -24.35 -0.71 15.23
CA LEU A 110 -23.83 0.43 14.45
C LEU A 110 -24.75 0.79 13.28
N PHE A 111 -25.24 -0.21 12.55
CA PHE A 111 -26.17 0.00 11.43
C PHE A 111 -27.51 0.57 11.89
N GLU A 112 -28.12 -0.01 12.94
CA GLU A 112 -29.39 0.45 13.51
C GLU A 112 -29.29 1.91 13.96
N GLN A 113 -28.20 2.32 14.62
CA GLN A 113 -27.96 3.72 14.97
C GLN A 113 -27.89 4.64 13.74
N GLY A 114 -27.24 4.19 12.66
CA GLY A 114 -27.19 4.95 11.42
C GLY A 114 -28.57 5.13 10.78
N THR A 115 -29.38 4.08 10.78
CA THR A 115 -30.76 4.15 10.28
C THR A 115 -31.65 5.04 11.14
N ASP A 116 -31.53 4.95 12.47
CA ASP A 116 -32.29 5.77 13.41
C ASP A 116 -31.98 7.26 13.21
N LEU A 117 -30.71 7.61 13.00
CA LEU A 117 -30.31 8.99 12.66
C LEU A 117 -30.95 9.48 11.35
N GLY A 118 -31.01 8.64 10.32
CA GLY A 118 -31.68 8.95 9.05
C GLY A 118 -33.17 9.22 9.26
N TYR A 119 -33.87 8.29 9.90
CA TYR A 119 -35.32 8.39 10.13
C TYR A 119 -35.71 9.57 11.04
N CYS A 120 -34.99 9.77 12.15
CA CYS A 120 -35.37 10.78 13.15
C CYS A 120 -35.09 12.21 12.69
N ARG A 121 -34.17 12.41 11.76
CA ARG A 121 -33.72 13.75 11.35
C ARG A 121 -34.05 14.13 9.92
N GLY A 122 -34.54 13.19 9.10
CA GLY A 122 -34.81 13.43 7.69
C GLY A 122 -33.56 13.85 6.91
N THR A 123 -32.38 13.44 7.38
CA THR A 123 -31.09 13.76 6.77
C THR A 123 -30.47 12.51 6.18
N ASP A 124 -30.96 12.06 5.02
CA ASP A 124 -30.47 10.85 4.34
C ASP A 124 -28.99 10.95 3.89
N TYR A 125 -28.41 12.15 3.94
CA TYR A 125 -27.08 12.49 3.41
C TYR A 125 -26.08 12.93 4.48
N SER A 126 -26.35 12.66 5.76
CA SER A 126 -25.40 13.00 6.82
C SER A 126 -24.14 12.13 6.74
N LEU A 127 -22.97 12.77 6.83
CA LEU A 127 -21.68 12.08 6.95
C LEU A 127 -21.65 11.14 8.17
N GLU A 128 -22.38 11.46 9.25
CA GLU A 128 -22.46 10.58 10.42
C GLU A 128 -23.13 9.24 10.11
N ILE A 129 -24.15 9.24 9.24
CA ILE A 129 -24.78 7.99 8.79
C ILE A 129 -23.79 7.19 7.96
N TYR A 130 -23.08 7.84 7.03
CA TYR A 130 -22.01 7.20 6.26
C TYR A 130 -20.98 6.52 7.16
N TRP A 131 -20.47 7.22 8.17
CA TRP A 131 -19.48 6.66 9.10
C TRP A 131 -20.02 5.43 9.81
N LEU A 132 -21.27 5.44 10.26
CA LEU A 132 -21.89 4.27 10.91
C LEU A 132 -22.05 3.09 9.95
N MET A 133 -22.45 3.33 8.69
CA MET A 133 -22.53 2.28 7.66
C MET A 133 -21.16 1.65 7.39
N GLN A 134 -20.12 2.49 7.28
CA GLN A 134 -18.74 2.04 7.09
C GLN A 134 -18.25 1.23 8.29
N CYS A 135 -18.48 1.71 9.52
CA CYS A 135 -18.04 1.03 10.74
C CYS A 135 -18.78 -0.32 10.92
N ALA A 136 -20.08 -0.40 10.58
CA ALA A 136 -20.81 -1.67 10.51
C ALA A 136 -20.24 -2.64 9.47
N ALA A 137 -19.95 -2.14 8.26
CA ALA A 137 -19.35 -2.94 7.20
C ALA A 137 -17.97 -3.48 7.60
N ILE A 138 -17.09 -2.67 8.21
CA ILE A 138 -15.77 -3.10 8.68
C ILE A 138 -15.89 -4.19 9.74
N VAL A 139 -16.77 -4.04 10.74
CA VAL A 139 -16.97 -5.06 11.78
C VAL A 139 -17.43 -6.38 11.17
N SER A 140 -18.40 -6.34 10.23
CA SER A 140 -18.88 -7.54 9.55
C SER A 140 -17.82 -8.16 8.62
N LEU A 141 -16.95 -7.36 7.99
CA LEU A 141 -15.83 -7.87 7.20
C LEU A 141 -14.88 -8.68 8.07
N LEU A 142 -14.45 -8.10 9.18
CA LEU A 142 -13.49 -8.71 10.10
C LEU A 142 -14.08 -9.95 10.79
N GLY A 143 -15.32 -9.87 11.27
CA GLY A 143 -15.93 -10.94 12.06
C GLY A 143 -16.59 -12.04 11.25
N CYS A 144 -17.25 -11.70 10.15
CA CYS A 144 -18.06 -12.65 9.37
C CYS A 144 -17.41 -12.99 8.01
N GLY A 145 -16.45 -12.18 7.56
CA GLY A 145 -15.74 -12.38 6.30
C GLY A 145 -16.40 -11.67 5.11
N ARG A 146 -15.62 -11.49 4.04
CA ARG A 146 -15.97 -10.76 2.81
C ARG A 146 -17.16 -11.34 2.04
N GLN A 147 -17.42 -12.63 2.16
CA GLN A 147 -18.52 -13.30 1.46
C GLN A 147 -19.77 -13.45 2.34
N SER A 148 -19.74 -12.95 3.57
CA SER A 148 -20.91 -13.02 4.44
C SER A 148 -22.03 -12.13 3.90
N GLU A 149 -23.26 -12.63 4.01
CA GLU A 149 -24.46 -11.87 3.65
C GLU A 149 -24.52 -10.53 4.39
N GLN A 150 -24.15 -10.53 5.68
CA GLN A 150 -24.14 -9.34 6.52
C GLN A 150 -23.16 -8.29 6.01
N PHE A 151 -21.94 -8.67 5.63
CA PHE A 151 -20.98 -7.74 5.04
C PHE A 151 -21.47 -7.20 3.69
N LEU A 152 -21.96 -8.07 2.81
CA LEU A 152 -22.47 -7.65 1.50
C LEU A 152 -23.64 -6.67 1.63
N PHE A 153 -24.50 -6.89 2.63
CA PHE A 153 -25.59 -5.99 2.97
C PHE A 153 -25.08 -4.61 3.37
N TYR A 154 -24.19 -4.50 4.38
CA TYR A 154 -23.67 -3.19 4.81
C TYR A 154 -22.79 -2.52 3.76
N LYS A 155 -22.02 -3.29 2.99
CA LYS A 155 -21.23 -2.80 1.85
C LYS A 155 -22.11 -2.08 0.82
N LYS A 156 -23.31 -2.58 0.54
CA LYS A 156 -24.27 -1.90 -0.35
C LYS A 156 -24.70 -0.54 0.21
N HIS A 157 -24.85 -0.42 1.53
CA HIS A 157 -25.16 0.86 2.18
C HIS A 157 -24.00 1.84 2.14
N VAL A 158 -22.75 1.37 2.22
CA VAL A 158 -21.56 2.21 2.00
C VAL A 158 -21.49 2.68 0.55
N ASP A 159 -21.76 1.79 -0.41
CA ASP A 159 -21.70 2.08 -1.85
C ASP A 159 -22.68 3.18 -2.29
N TYR A 160 -23.85 3.27 -1.65
CA TYR A 160 -24.79 4.37 -1.84
C TYR A 160 -24.10 5.75 -1.74
N TYR A 161 -23.09 5.87 -0.87
CA TYR A 161 -22.40 7.13 -0.62
C TYR A 161 -21.30 7.48 -1.63
N HIS A 162 -21.00 6.60 -2.60
CA HIS A 162 -19.94 6.81 -3.59
C HIS A 162 -20.15 8.07 -4.45
N HIS A 163 -21.41 8.45 -4.68
CA HIS A 163 -21.74 9.60 -5.52
C HIS A 163 -21.67 10.95 -4.79
N PHE A 164 -21.66 10.98 -3.45
CA PHE A 164 -21.59 12.25 -2.72
C PHE A 164 -20.15 12.77 -2.61
N PRO A 165 -19.89 14.05 -2.96
CA PRO A 165 -18.53 14.60 -2.96
C PRO A 165 -17.80 14.48 -1.61
N LEU A 166 -18.52 14.59 -0.50
CA LEU A 166 -17.92 14.60 0.85
C LEU A 166 -17.50 13.21 1.35
N SER A 167 -18.06 12.14 0.80
CA SER A 167 -17.79 10.75 1.22
C SER A 167 -17.09 9.92 0.15
N ARG A 168 -16.99 10.40 -1.09
CA ARG A 168 -16.41 9.64 -2.22
C ARG A 168 -15.02 9.09 -1.91
N GLU A 169 -14.11 9.92 -1.42
CA GLU A 169 -12.74 9.50 -1.09
C GLU A 169 -12.72 8.47 0.05
N GLN A 170 -13.65 8.59 0.99
CA GLN A 170 -13.76 7.65 2.11
C GLN A 170 -14.28 6.29 1.63
N VAL A 171 -15.26 6.29 0.72
CA VAL A 171 -15.78 5.09 0.08
C VAL A 171 -14.67 4.39 -0.71
N GLN A 172 -13.85 5.15 -1.45
CA GLN A 172 -12.68 4.65 -2.15
C GLN A 172 -11.70 3.96 -1.19
N MET A 173 -11.32 4.62 -0.08
CA MET A 173 -10.43 4.03 0.93
C MET A 173 -11.03 2.78 1.59
N PHE A 174 -12.35 2.75 1.80
CA PHE A 174 -13.04 1.56 2.28
C PHE A 174 -12.88 0.38 1.32
N TYR A 175 -13.06 0.61 0.01
CA TYR A 175 -12.89 -0.44 -0.99
C TYR A 175 -11.44 -0.94 -1.08
N GLU A 176 -10.47 -0.03 -1.01
CA GLU A 176 -9.05 -0.37 -0.98
C GLU A 176 -8.71 -1.24 0.23
N TYR A 177 -9.23 -0.89 1.41
CA TYR A 177 -9.10 -1.69 2.63
C TYR A 177 -9.71 -3.10 2.48
N VAL A 178 -10.92 -3.20 1.92
CA VAL A 178 -11.60 -4.50 1.68
C VAL A 178 -10.77 -5.40 0.76
N ASP A 179 -10.17 -4.84 -0.29
CA ASP A 179 -9.36 -5.61 -1.23
C ASP A 179 -8.01 -6.04 -0.63
N LEU A 180 -7.40 -5.20 0.20
CA LEU A 180 -6.19 -5.57 0.95
C LEU A 180 -6.46 -6.66 1.99
N TYR A 181 -7.55 -6.55 2.74
CA TYR A 181 -7.98 -7.59 3.69
C TYR A 181 -8.06 -8.96 3.00
N SER A 182 -8.59 -8.99 1.77
CA SER A 182 -8.68 -10.23 0.98
C SER A 182 -7.32 -10.82 0.62
N LYS A 183 -6.31 -9.99 0.34
CA LYS A 183 -4.96 -10.45 0.02
C LYS A 183 -4.28 -11.03 1.27
N ALA A 184 -4.38 -10.31 2.39
CA ALA A 184 -3.86 -10.74 3.68
C ALA A 184 -4.47 -12.09 4.13
N SER A 185 -5.78 -12.29 3.95
CA SER A 185 -6.44 -13.56 4.30
C SER A 185 -6.03 -14.76 3.44
N VAL A 186 -5.52 -14.54 2.22
CA VAL A 186 -5.12 -15.62 1.30
C VAL A 186 -3.68 -16.07 1.56
N GLU A 187 -2.80 -15.14 1.92
CA GLU A 187 -1.39 -15.45 2.23
C GLU A 187 -1.23 -16.28 3.51
N ASP A 188 -2.18 -16.17 4.44
CA ASP A 188 -2.21 -16.95 5.68
C ASP A 188 -2.69 -18.41 5.46
N GLY A 189 -3.57 -18.63 4.49
CA GLY A 189 -4.11 -19.96 4.15
C GLY A 189 -3.18 -20.85 3.30
N GLY A 190 -2.00 -20.37 2.92
CA GLY A 190 -1.05 -21.07 2.04
C GLY A 190 0.02 -21.92 2.73
N LYS A 191 -0.05 -22.07 4.06
CA LYS A 191 0.94 -22.81 4.87
C LYS A 191 0.33 -24.04 5.56
N HIS A 192 -0.23 -24.98 4.81
CA HIS A 192 -0.56 -26.31 5.34
C HIS A 192 -0.13 -27.41 4.36
#